data_AF-A0A522BJ63-F1
#
_entry.id   AF-A0A522BJ63-F1
#
_cell.length_a   1.000
_cell.length_b   1.000
_cell.length_c   1.000
_cell.angle_alpha   90.00
_cell.angle_beta   90.00
_cell.angle_gamma   90.00
#
_symmetry.space_group_name_H-M   'P 1'
#
loop_
_entity.id
_entity.type
_entity.pdbx_description
1 polymer ?
#
loop_
_entity_poly.entity_id
_entity_poly.type
_entity_poly.pdbx_seq_one_letter_code
_entity_poly.pdbx_strand_id
1 'polypeptide(L)'
;VWRVGYVFATFNMVLLSIGLSAGNPRRAGSWNLIVALLAFVVYFNLLNLSQAWVAGQRFSAGGVLLGVHGGVLAAALVLLFKRDRGAMPVFARAAA
;
A
#
# COMPACT_ATOMS: atom_id res chain seq x y z
N VAL A 1 15.06 6.64 10.60
CA VAL A 1 14.32 6.05 9.45
C VAL A 1 14.14 4.54 9.59
N TRP A 2 15.20 3.75 9.82
CA TRP A 2 15.15 2.26 9.77
C TRP A 2 14.06 1.61 10.62
N ARG A 3 14.16 1.74 11.96
CA ARG A 3 13.27 1.01 12.89
C ARG A 3 11.82 1.45 12.73
N VAL A 4 11.58 2.76 12.68
CA VAL A 4 10.25 3.36 12.52
C VAL A 4 9.67 3.02 11.15
N GLY A 5 10.49 3.04 10.10
CA GLY A 5 10.07 2.71 8.75
C GLY A 5 9.58 1.28 8.63
N TYR A 6 10.23 0.32 9.29
CA TYR A 6 9.74 -1.06 9.32
C TYR A 6 8.37 -1.21 9.98
N VAL A 7 8.15 -0.53 11.11
CA VAL A 7 6.85 -0.56 11.80
C VAL A 7 5.74 -0.08 10.86
N PHE A 8 5.91 1.09 10.25
CA PHE A 8 4.94 1.62 9.28
C PHE A 8 4.79 0.72 8.05
N ALA A 9 5.88 0.14 7.56
CA ALA A 9 5.84 -0.76 6.41
C ALA A 9 5.01 -2.01 6.70
N THR A 10 5.13 -2.61 7.89
CA THR A 10 4.32 -3.75 8.30
C THR A 10 2.83 -3.40 8.30
N PHE A 11 2.45 -2.28 8.94
CA PHE A 11 1.04 -1.84 8.96
C PHE A 11 0.49 -1.58 7.55
N ASN A 12 1.25 -0.85 6.74
CA ASN A 12 0.87 -0.55 5.36
C ASN A 12 0.75 -1.81 4.51
N MET A 13 1.67 -2.77 4.67
CA MET A 13 1.62 -4.03 3.93
C MET A 13 0.42 -4.89 4.33
N VAL A 14 0.02 -4.92 5.60
CA VAL A 14 -1.22 -5.59 6.01
C VAL A 14 -2.42 -5.01 5.27
N LEU A 15 -2.59 -3.68 5.30
CA LEU A 15 -3.70 -3.00 4.63
C LEU A 15 -3.68 -3.21 3.11
N LEU A 16 -2.52 -3.03 2.48
CA LEU A 16 -2.35 -3.19 1.05
C LEU A 16 -2.65 -4.63 0.61
N SER A 17 -2.18 -5.62 1.39
CA SER A 17 -2.37 -7.04 1.08
C SER A 17 -3.84 -7.48 1.18
N ILE A 18 -4.59 -6.94 2.15
CA ILE A 18 -6.06 -7.13 2.21
C ILE A 18 -6.72 -6.59 0.93
N GLY A 19 -6.28 -5.42 0.49
CA GLY A 19 -6.73 -4.79 -0.76
C GLY A 19 -6.35 -5.56 -2.03
N LEU A 20 -5.32 -6.41 -2.00
CA LEU A 20 -4.84 -7.18 -3.15
C LEU A 20 -5.33 -8.64 -3.15
N SER A 21 -5.67 -9.22 -1.99
CA SER A 21 -5.91 -10.66 -1.85
C SER A 21 -7.19 -11.19 -2.52
N ALA A 22 -8.28 -10.43 -2.58
CA ALA A 22 -9.55 -10.93 -3.13
C ALA A 22 -9.43 -11.33 -4.60
N GLY A 23 -9.77 -12.58 -4.88
CA GLY A 23 -9.69 -13.22 -6.19
C GLY A 23 -11.05 -13.74 -6.63
N ASN A 24 -11.15 -14.07 -7.92
CA ASN A 24 -12.38 -14.61 -8.50
C ASN A 24 -12.38 -16.14 -8.32
N PRO A 25 -13.33 -16.75 -7.58
CA PRO A 25 -13.31 -18.19 -7.31
C PRO A 25 -13.30 -19.07 -8.56
N ARG A 26 -13.84 -18.54 -9.67
CA ARG A 26 -13.94 -19.21 -10.97
C ARG A 26 -12.64 -19.18 -11.79
N ARG A 27 -11.64 -18.39 -11.38
CA ARG A 27 -10.35 -18.31 -12.05
C ARG A 27 -9.30 -18.96 -11.17
N ALA A 28 -8.88 -20.16 -11.54
CA ALA A 28 -7.74 -20.80 -10.91
C ALA A 28 -6.48 -19.94 -11.15
N GLY A 29 -5.82 -19.50 -10.07
CA GLY A 29 -4.55 -18.79 -10.17
C GLY A 29 -4.22 -17.92 -8.95
N SER A 30 -2.94 -17.92 -8.57
CA SER A 30 -2.40 -17.16 -7.42
C SER A 30 -1.96 -15.74 -7.79
N TRP A 31 -2.62 -15.12 -8.77
CA TRP A 31 -2.15 -13.84 -9.33
C TRP A 31 -2.14 -12.69 -8.33
N ASN A 32 -3.08 -12.69 -7.41
CA ASN A 32 -3.13 -11.75 -6.30
C ASN A 32 -1.92 -11.87 -5.36
N LEU A 33 -1.45 -13.10 -5.11
CA LEU A 33 -0.27 -13.33 -4.27
C LEU A 33 0.99 -12.81 -4.96
N ILE A 34 1.10 -12.99 -6.28
CA ILE A 34 2.25 -12.50 -7.05
C ILE A 34 2.27 -10.97 -7.10
N VAL A 35 1.12 -10.32 -7.27
CA VAL A 35 1.03 -8.85 -7.19
C VAL A 35 1.35 -8.36 -5.77
N ALA A 36 0.86 -9.03 -4.72
CA ALA A 36 1.17 -8.68 -3.33
C ALA A 36 2.67 -8.84 -3.02
N LEU A 37 3.29 -9.93 -3.50
CA LEU A 37 4.73 -10.16 -3.37
C LEU A 37 5.53 -9.08 -4.10
N LEU A 38 5.13 -8.72 -5.33
CA LEU A 38 5.81 -7.67 -6.07
C LEU A 38 5.68 -6.31 -5.37
N ALA A 39 4.51 -5.98 -4.82
CA ALA A 39 4.31 -4.79 -4.01
C ALA A 39 5.20 -4.77 -2.76
N PHE A 40 5.35 -5.92 -2.08
CA PHE A 40 6.30 -6.08 -0.97
C PHE A 40 7.73 -5.79 -1.43
N VAL A 41 8.18 -6.41 -2.52
CA VAL A 41 9.54 -6.24 -3.04
C VAL A 41 9.80 -4.77 -3.37
N VAL A 42 8.87 -4.11 -4.07
CA VAL A 42 9.00 -2.68 -4.40
C VAL A 42 9.07 -1.84 -3.12
N TYR A 43 8.20 -2.09 -2.15
CA TYR A 43 8.18 -1.29 -0.92
C TYR A 43 9.43 -1.50 -0.07
N PHE A 44 9.92 -2.73 0.03
CA PHE A 44 11.14 -3.03 0.77
C PHE A 44 12.38 -2.40 0.11
N ASN A 45 12.46 -2.43 -1.21
CA ASN A 45 13.51 -1.73 -1.95
C ASN A 45 13.41 -0.21 -1.77
N LEU A 46 12.19 0.35 -1.78
CA LEU A 46 11.98 1.77 -1.54
C LEU A 46 12.38 2.18 -0.12
N LEU A 47 12.18 1.32 0.88
CA LEU A 47 12.71 1.52 2.24
C LEU A 47 14.22 1.65 2.24
N ASN A 48 14.95 0.71 1.63
CA ASN A 48 16.41 0.77 1.54
C ASN A 48 16.89 2.02 0.80
N LEU A 49 16.26 2.36 -0.32
CA LEU A 49 16.57 3.57 -1.09
C LEU A 49 16.31 4.85 -0.29
N SER A 50 15.20 4.89 0.45
CA SER A 50 14.83 5.99 1.34
C SER A 50 15.87 6.21 2.44
N GLN A 51 16.49 5.15 2.94
CA GLN A 51 17.60 5.29 3.88
C GLN A 51 18.83 5.90 3.25
N ALA A 52 19.21 5.43 2.06
CA ALA A 52 20.35 5.97 1.33
C ALA A 52 20.17 7.47 1.06
N TRP A 53 18.95 7.90 0.73
CA TRP A 53 18.60 9.31 0.56
C TRP A 53 18.75 10.14 1.82
N VAL A 54 18.31 9.64 2.97
CA VAL A 54 18.44 10.35 4.25
C VAL A 54 19.89 10.36 4.73
N ALA A 55 20.63 9.27 4.55
CA ALA A 55 22.04 9.18 4.87
C ALA A 55 22.88 10.14 4.00
N GLY A 56 22.55 10.24 2.72
CA GLY A 56 23.17 11.19 1.78
C GLY A 56 22.65 12.63 1.89
N GLN A 57 21.88 12.97 2.92
CA GLN A 57 21.33 14.32 3.18
C GLN A 57 20.50 14.90 2.02
N ARG A 58 19.99 14.06 1.11
CA ARG A 58 19.21 14.50 -0.05
C ARG A 58 17.76 14.86 0.32
N PHE A 59 17.23 14.20 1.34
CA PHE A 59 15.91 14.46 1.90
C PHE A 59 15.94 14.37 3.43
N SER A 60 15.04 15.09 4.10
CA SER A 60 14.89 15.00 5.55
C SER A 60 14.23 13.69 5.97
N ALA A 61 14.58 13.18 7.15
CA ALA A 61 14.00 11.93 7.68
C ALA A 61 12.47 12.00 7.79
N GLY A 62 11.92 13.12 8.27
CA GLY A 62 10.49 13.32 8.41
C GLY A 62 9.76 13.38 7.06
N GLY A 63 10.32 14.10 6.08
CA GLY A 63 9.75 14.20 4.73
C GLY A 63 9.70 12.85 4.02
N VAL A 64 10.77 12.05 4.13
CA VAL A 64 10.82 10.70 3.56
C VAL A 64 9.82 9.76 4.24
N LEU A 65 9.74 9.78 5.57
CA LEU A 65 8.79 8.95 6.30
C LEU A 65 7.34 9.27 5.89
N LEU A 66 6.97 10.55 5.86
CA LEU A 66 5.62 10.97 5.50
C LEU A 66 5.32 10.69 4.02
N GLY A 67 6.24 11.03 3.10
CA GLY A 67 6.04 10.82 1.67
C GLY A 67 5.91 9.35 1.29
N VAL A 68 6.83 8.51 1.78
CA VAL A 68 6.86 7.08 1.42
C VAL A 68 5.77 6.30 2.14
N HIS A 69 5.64 6.43 3.47
CA HIS A 69 4.62 5.68 4.19
C HIS A 69 3.22 6.26 3.98
N GLY A 70 3.08 7.58 3.90
CA GLY A 70 1.80 8.22 3.59
C GLY A 70 1.33 7.89 2.18
N GLY A 71 2.23 7.85 1.19
CA GLY A 71 1.89 7.44 -0.18
C GLY A 71 1.39 6.00 -0.28
N VAL A 72 2.09 5.05 0.35
CA VAL A 72 1.65 3.64 0.36
C VAL A 72 0.36 3.47 1.17
N LEU A 73 0.21 4.17 2.30
CA LEU A 73 -1.04 4.16 3.07
C LEU A 73 -2.21 4.69 2.23
N ALA A 74 -2.03 5.82 1.54
CA ALA A 74 -3.06 6.38 0.66
C ALA A 74 -3.43 5.40 -0.45
N ALA A 75 -2.45 4.74 -1.08
CA ALA A 75 -2.71 3.72 -2.10
C ALA A 75 -3.51 2.53 -1.52
N ALA A 76 -3.14 2.03 -0.33
CA ALA A 76 -3.87 0.96 0.35
C ALA A 76 -5.31 1.37 0.67
N LEU A 77 -5.51 2.58 1.21
CA LEU A 77 -6.84 3.10 1.52
C LEU A 77 -7.69 3.29 0.26
N VAL A 78 -7.13 3.82 -0.83
CA VAL A 78 -7.83 3.96 -2.12
C VAL A 78 -8.25 2.59 -2.66
N LEU A 79 -7.37 1.59 -2.58
CA LEU A 79 -7.69 0.23 -3.00
C LEU A 79 -8.82 -0.38 -2.16
N LEU A 80 -8.73 -0.28 -0.83
CA LEU A 80 -9.76 -0.77 0.08
C LEU A 80 -11.10 -0.06 -0.14
N PHE A 81 -11.07 1.26 -0.29
CA PHE A 81 -12.23 2.07 -0.57
C PHE A 81 -12.90 1.71 -1.90
N LYS A 82 -12.12 1.50 -2.95
CA LYS A 82 -12.62 1.04 -4.24
C LYS A 82 -13.25 -0.35 -4.13
N ARG A 83 -12.71 -1.22 -3.28
CA ARG A 83 -13.28 -2.55 -3.02
C ARG A 83 -14.59 -2.47 -2.26
N ASP A 84 -14.63 -1.69 -1.19
CA ASP A 84 -15.82 -1.49 -0.36
C ASP A 84 -16.97 -0.89 -1.19
N ARG A 85 -16.66 0.06 -2.07
CA ARG A 85 -17.65 0.69 -2.97
C ARG A 85 -17.91 -0.09 -4.27
N GLY A 86 -17.24 -1.22 -4.47
CA GLY A 86 -17.36 -2.09 -5.64
C GLY A 86 -18.68 -2.87 -5.76
N ALA A 87 -19.76 -2.46 -5.08
CA ALA A 87 -21.10 -3.01 -5.23
C ALA A 87 -22.25 -1.97 -5.27
N MET A 88 -22.02 -0.66 -5.05
CA MET A 88 -23.05 0.38 -5.26
C MET A 88 -22.46 1.73 -5.69
N PRO A 89 -22.97 2.36 -6.77
CA PRO A 89 -22.56 3.71 -7.15
C PRO A 89 -23.03 4.73 -6.12
N VAL A 90 -22.18 5.73 -5.85
CA VAL A 90 -22.40 6.84 -4.88
C VAL A 90 -23.72 7.58 -5.11
N PHE A 91 -24.25 7.56 -6.34
CA PHE A 91 -25.51 8.20 -6.72
C PHE A 91 -26.78 7.42 -6.34
N ALA A 92 -26.68 6.14 -5.95
CA ALA A 92 -27.84 5.33 -5.59
C ALA A 92 -28.44 5.68 -4.21
N ARG A 93 -27.69 6.39 -3.36
CA ARG A 93 -28.15 6.82 -2.03
C ARG A 93 -29.01 8.08 -2.02
N ALA A 94 -29.02 8.84 -3.12
CA ALA A 94 -29.83 10.06 -3.21
C ALA A 94 -31.25 9.80 -3.75
N ALA A 95 -31.56 8.55 -4.11
CA ALA A 95 -32.82 8.14 -4.74
C ALA A 95 -33.61 7.10 -3.92
N ALA A 96 -33.25 6.87 -2.65
CA ALA A 96 -33.95 6.02 -1.69
C ALA A 96 -34.30 6.85 -0.44
#